data_AF-A0A841VH20-F1
#
_entry.id   AF-A0A841VH20-F1
#
_cell.length_a   1.000
_cell.length_b   1.000
_cell.length_c   1.000
_cell.angle_alpha   90.00
_cell.angle_beta   90.00
_cell.angle_gamma   90.00
#
_symmetry.space_group_name_H-M   'P 1'
#
loop_
_entity.id
_entity.type
_entity.pdbx_description
1 polymer ?
#
loop_
_entity_poly.entity_id
_entity_poly.type
_entity_poly.pdbx_seq_one_letter_code
_entity_poly.pdbx_strand_id
1 'polypeptide(L)' 'MTKSKEICTVFLGNSMVDDDYTLYQDGQVKRFYDRNAWSLNNVDWLDAKKLNNSVKQKLLDECPEEFKEEARKLLGL' A
#
# COMPACT_ATOMS: atom_id res chain seq x y z
N MET A 1 7.36 6.70 20.57
CA MET A 1 7.35 6.40 19.13
C MET A 1 5.91 6.53 18.66
N THR A 2 5.56 7.65 18.05
CA THR A 2 4.23 7.86 17.44
C THR A 2 4.12 6.92 16.25
N LYS A 3 3.21 5.94 16.32
CA LYS A 3 2.87 5.12 15.15
C LYS A 3 2.22 6.04 14.11
N SER A 4 2.75 6.06 12.89
CA SER A 4 2.12 6.76 11.77
C SER A 4 0.72 6.21 11.55
N LYS A 5 -0.25 7.08 11.27
CA LYS A 5 -1.64 6.69 11.08
C LYS A 5 -1.80 6.05 9.70
N GLU A 6 -2.57 4.97 9.65
CA GLU A 6 -2.97 4.31 8.40
C GLU A 6 -3.99 5.19 7.67
N ILE A 7 -3.80 5.34 6.37
CA ILE A 7 -4.71 6.08 5.48
C ILE A 7 -5.67 5.10 4.83
N CYS A 8 -5.13 4.13 4.07
CA CYS A 8 -5.92 3.08 3.45
C CYS A 8 -5.06 1.83 3.23
N THR A 9 -5.75 0.69 3.18
CA THR A 9 -5.17 -0.60 2.81
C THR A 9 -5.91 -1.12 1.59
N VAL A 10 -5.16 -1.59 0.59
CA VAL A 10 -5.73 -2.13 -0.64
C VAL A 10 -5.16 -3.53 -0.88
N PHE A 11 -6.03 -4.47 -1.25
CA PHE A 11 -5.64 -5.83 -1.62
C PHE A 11 -5.38 -5.88 -3.12
N LEU A 12 -4.13 -6.12 -3.52
CA LEU A 12 -3.72 -6.28 -4.92
C LEU A 12 -3.36 -7.73 -5.28
N GLY A 13 -3.59 -8.66 -4.36
CA GLY A 13 -3.33 -10.09 -4.52
C GLY A 13 -4.36 -10.78 -5.41
N ASN A 14 -4.42 -12.11 -5.30
CA ASN A 14 -5.41 -12.93 -5.99
C ASN A 14 -5.92 -14.05 -5.06
N SER A 15 -6.73 -14.98 -5.58
CA SER A 15 -7.31 -16.06 -4.77
C SER A 15 -6.31 -17.04 -4.17
N MET A 16 -5.02 -16.98 -4.53
CA MET A 16 -3.98 -17.90 -4.10
C MET A 16 -2.83 -17.24 -3.33
N VAL A 17 -2.64 -15.93 -3.45
CA VAL A 17 -1.54 -15.19 -2.81
C VAL A 17 -2.01 -13.80 -2.40
N ASP A 18 -1.65 -13.40 -1.19
CA ASP A 18 -1.90 -12.05 -0.68
C ASP A 18 -0.89 -11.05 -1.27
N ASP A 19 -1.34 -9.82 -1.51
CA ASP A 19 -0.47 -8.68 -1.87
C ASP A 19 -1.13 -7.37 -1.44
N ASP A 20 -1.16 -7.13 -0.14
CA ASP A 20 -1.74 -5.96 0.50
C ASP A 20 -0.76 -4.80 0.55
N TYR A 21 -1.26 -3.60 0.30
CA TYR A 21 -0.52 -2.35 0.47
C TYR A 21 -1.28 -1.41 1.41
N THR A 22 -0.66 -1.08 2.54
CA THR A 22 -1.16 -0.10 3.51
C THR A 22 -0.35 1.19 3.40
N LEU A 23 -1.00 2.28 2.99
CA LEU A 23 -0.40 3.62 2.95
C LEU A 23 -0.52 4.31 4.32
N TYR A 24 0.57 4.91 4.77
CA TYR A 24 0.65 5.67 6.03
C TYR A 24 0.84 7.18 5.77
N GLN A 25 0.44 8.00 6.74
CA GLN A 25 0.52 9.46 6.65
C GLN A 25 1.93 10.04 6.50
N ASP A 26 2.96 9.27 6.83
CA ASP A 26 4.36 9.66 6.65
C ASP A 26 4.91 9.34 5.24
N GLY A 27 4.07 8.80 4.35
CA GLY A 27 4.46 8.41 3.00
C GLY A 27 5.17 7.06 2.93
N GLN A 28 5.20 6.29 4.01
CA GLN A 28 5.57 4.88 3.96
C GLN A 28 4.40 4.02 3.50
N VAL A 29 4.73 2.91 2.85
CA VAL A 29 3.77 1.87 2.48
C VAL A 29 4.25 0.55 3.05
N LYS A 30 3.43 -0.07 3.88
CA LYS A 30 3.65 -1.46 4.30
C LYS A 30 3.06 -2.36 3.24
N ARG A 31 3.88 -3.23 2.66
CA ARG A 31 3.44 -4.30 1.79
C ARG A 31 3.39 -5.60 2.58
N PHE A 32 2.25 -6.27 2.63
CA PHE A 32 2.11 -7.61 3.20
C PHE A 32 1.74 -8.57 2.08
N TYR A 33 2.56 -9.60 1.84
CA TYR A 33 2.40 -10.42 0.64
C TYR A 33 2.90 -11.85 0.79
N ASP A 34 2.34 -12.72 -0.05
CA ASP A 34 2.81 -14.06 -0.26
C ASP A 34 3.64 -14.13 -1.54
N ARG A 35 4.87 -14.64 -1.42
CA ARG A 35 5.70 -14.85 -2.61
C ARG A 35 5.29 -16.12 -3.35
N ASN A 36 4.94 -17.16 -2.59
CA ASN A 36 4.42 -18.45 -3.06
C ASN A 36 3.93 -19.27 -1.87
N ALA A 37 3.36 -20.46 -2.13
CA ALA A 37 2.85 -21.38 -1.12
C ALA A 37 3.84 -21.79 -0.01
N TRP A 38 5.15 -21.59 -0.21
CA TRP A 38 6.20 -21.91 0.76
C TRP A 38 6.82 -20.67 1.41
N SER A 39 6.38 -19.47 1.02
CA SER A 39 6.89 -18.18 1.50
C SER A 39 5.73 -17.21 1.63
N LEU A 40 5.06 -17.33 2.78
CA LEU A 40 3.84 -16.61 3.12
C LEU A 40 4.13 -15.50 4.14
N ASN A 41 3.21 -14.53 4.26
CA ASN A 41 3.21 -13.49 5.28
C ASN A 41 4.46 -12.59 5.28
N ASN A 42 5.03 -12.30 4.11
CA ASN A 42 6.18 -11.42 3.99
C ASN A 42 5.77 -9.97 4.24
N VAL A 43 6.66 -9.17 4.83
CA VAL A 43 6.41 -7.74 5.10
C VAL A 43 7.58 -6.91 4.59
N ASP A 44 7.28 -5.95 3.73
CA ASP A 44 8.24 -4.95 3.24
C ASP A 44 7.74 -3.54 3.57
N TRP A 45 8.68 -2.62 3.82
CA TRP A 45 8.40 -1.19 3.99
C TRP A 45 8.97 -0.44 2.79
N LEU A 46 8.07 0.21 2.05
CA LEU A 46 8.36 0.87 0.78
C LEU A 46 8.10 2.37 0.90
N ASP A 47 8.82 3.15 0.11
CA ASP A 47 8.55 4.58 -0.06
C ASP A 47 7.43 4.73 -1.10
N ALA A 48 6.32 5.38 -0.72
CA ALA A 48 5.15 5.60 -1.58
C ALA A 48 5.54 6.21 -2.93
N LYS A 49 6.52 7.12 -2.95
CA LYS A 49 6.97 7.81 -4.17
C LYS A 49 7.76 6.91 -5.11
N LYS A 50 8.36 5.84 -4.60
CA LYS A 50 9.17 4.87 -5.36
C LYS A 50 8.37 3.68 -5.87
N LEU A 51 7.09 3.55 -5.49
CA LEU A 51 6.21 2.54 -6.05
C LEU A 51 6.05 2.72 -7.56
N ASN A 52 5.76 1.63 -8.27
CA ASN A 52 5.44 1.73 -9.69
C ASN A 52 4.07 2.44 -9.89
N ASN A 53 3.89 3.08 -11.03
CA ASN A 53 2.68 3.89 -11.30
C ASN A 53 1.39 3.06 -11.27
N SER A 54 1.42 1.78 -11.62
CA SER A 54 0.23 0.92 -11.58
C SER A 54 -0.26 0.69 -10.15
N VAL A 55 0.66 0.37 -9.23
CA VAL A 55 0.35 0.20 -7.80
C VAL A 55 -0.12 1.52 -7.20
N LYS A 56 0.52 2.64 -7.55
CA LYS A 56 0.08 3.97 -7.10
C LYS A 56 -1.36 4.28 -7.53
N GLN A 57 -1.69 4.02 -8.80
CA GLN A 57 -3.04 4.29 -9.30
C GLN A 57 -4.08 3.42 -8.59
N LYS A 58 -3.80 2.11 -8.43
CA LYS A 58 -4.71 1.21 -7.68
C LYS A 58 -4.88 1.63 -6.22
N LEU A 59 -3.79 2.01 -5.55
CA LEU A 59 -3.84 2.56 -4.19
C LEU A 59 -4.74 3.78 -4.11
N LEU A 60 -4.63 4.71 -5.07
CA LEU A 60 -5.44 5.92 -5.11
C LEU A 60 -6.91 5.63 -5.42
N ASP A 61 -7.19 4.70 -6.35
CA ASP A 61 -8.54 4.39 -6.81
C ASP A 61 -9.37 3.71 -5.71
N GLU A 62 -8.76 2.78 -4.97
CA GLU A 62 -9.38 2.00 -3.89
C GLU A 62 -9.35 2.72 -2.52
N CYS A 63 -8.56 3.78 -2.38
CA CYS A 63 -8.55 4.61 -1.17
C CYS A 63 -9.91 5.31 -1.00
N PRO A 64 -10.45 5.43 0.24
CA PRO A 64 -11.67 6.19 0.48
C PRO A 64 -11.57 7.64 -0.02
N GLU A 65 -12.67 8.19 -0.53
CA GLU A 65 -12.71 9.52 -1.15
C GLU A 65 -12.14 10.63 -0.23
N GLU A 66 -12.41 10.54 1.07
CA GLU A 66 -11.90 11.45 2.10
C GLU A 66 -10.38 11.48 2.22
N PHE A 67 -9.70 10.42 1.78
CA PHE A 67 -8.25 10.29 1.82
C PHE A 67 -7.58 10.37 0.45
N LYS A 68 -8.33 10.43 -0.66
CA LYS A 68 -7.75 10.41 -2.01
C LYS A 68 -6.81 11.57 -2.29
N GLU A 69 -7.15 12.78 -1.85
CA GLU A 69 -6.29 13.95 -2.03
C GLU A 69 -4.97 13.84 -1.23
N GLU A 70 -5.03 13.29 -0.02
CA GLU A 70 -3.84 13.03 0.81
C GLU A 70 -2.99 11.91 0.19
N ALA A 71 -3.63 10.81 -0.22
CA ALA A 71 -2.99 9.68 -0.87
C ALA A 71 -2.29 10.09 -2.17
N ARG A 72 -2.93 10.89 -3.03
CA ARG A 72 -2.35 11.41 -4.28
C ARG A 72 -1.01 12.13 -4.02
N LYS A 73 -0.98 13.02 -3.02
CA LYS A 73 0.24 13.76 -2.64
C LYS A 73 1.35 12.84 -2.14
N LEU A 74 1.01 11.85 -1.32
CA LEU A 74 1.98 10.91 -0.74
C LEU A 74 2.55 9.96 -1.80
N LEU A 75 1.71 9.49 -2.72
CA LEU A 75 2.10 8.64 -3.85
C LEU A 75 2.92 9.42 -4.91
N GLY A 76 2.87 10.76 -4.89
CA GLY A 76 3.54 11.61 -5.86
C GLY A 76 2.94 11.47 -7.26
N LEU A 77 1.61 11.44 -7.33
CA LEU A 77 0.80 11.44 -8.55
C LEU A 77 0.19 12.82 -8.83
#